data_AF-A0AAN6V6R7-F1
#
_entry.id   AF-A0AAN6V6R7-F1
#
_cell.length_a   1.000
_cell.length_b   1.000
_cell.length_c   1.000
_cell.angle_alpha   90.00
_cell.angle_beta   90.00
_cell.angle_gamma   90.00
#
_symmetry.space_group_name_H-M   'P 1'
#
loop_
_entity.id
_entity.type
_entity.pdbx_description
1 polymer ?
#
loop_
_entity_poly.entity_id
_entity_poly.type
_entity_poly.pdbx_seq_one_letter_code
_entity_poly.pdbx_strand_id
1 'polypeptide(L)'
;MTIGPRTTGNNGGPVPPTGPNVTNTGDNITQNNGQNGDGNGKGPAGPAGPHLLDLTIDNITPNTIRINSQSPNARLTYLMARLVTHLHDFARETRLSTDEWMAAIEFLIGCGQISSDVRNEFILLSDVLGLSLLVDNINHPKPPGGTEGSVLGPFHTHDAPTLPHGASMTSDPAGEPMLAICTVRDTHGRPVPGVTVDIWETDSSGHYDVQHADREGPSERCVMVSDDEGRFWFRGLKPVSYPIPHDGPVGGLLQLLKRHCWRPAHVHFMFGKEGWDRLITALYLRGDPYETSDAVFGVKQSLVVDLDKVDKATAEKYGVEEGTWLLKHDFVLTTQAETEKLRDELATEALRKLGLNLKLVDHLPVPDLD
;
A
#
# COMPACT_ATOMS: atom_id res chain seq x y z
N MET A 1 11.39 18.49 -58.71
CA MET A 1 10.94 19.20 -59.93
C MET A 1 9.43 18.98 -60.05
N THR A 2 8.50 19.93 -60.04
CA THR A 2 8.56 21.39 -60.07
C THR A 2 7.14 21.91 -59.71
N ILE A 3 7.03 22.66 -58.60
CA ILE A 3 6.30 23.94 -58.37
C ILE A 3 4.75 24.02 -58.53
N GLY A 4 4.11 24.63 -57.51
CA GLY A 4 2.69 25.06 -57.41
C GLY A 4 2.32 26.26 -58.33
N PRO A 5 1.49 27.27 -57.96
CA PRO A 5 1.10 27.72 -56.60
C PRO A 5 -0.39 28.15 -56.43
N ARG A 6 -0.79 28.54 -55.20
CA ARG A 6 -1.60 29.76 -54.94
C ARG A 6 -1.57 30.16 -53.45
N THR A 7 -0.98 31.32 -53.19
CA THR A 7 -1.10 32.23 -52.03
C THR A 7 -2.45 32.97 -52.11
N THR A 8 -3.07 33.50 -51.04
CA THR A 8 -2.72 34.65 -50.16
C THR A 8 -3.51 34.48 -48.83
N GLY A 9 -3.10 34.83 -47.61
CA GLY A 9 -2.25 35.91 -47.10
C GLY A 9 -3.12 36.86 -46.24
N ASN A 10 -2.93 36.94 -44.91
CA ASN A 10 -2.45 38.16 -44.22
C ASN A 10 -2.24 37.97 -42.70
N ASN A 11 -1.30 38.78 -42.22
CA ASN A 11 -0.58 38.87 -40.95
C ASN A 11 -1.37 39.32 -39.72
N GLY A 12 -0.83 38.99 -38.54
CA GLY A 12 -1.07 39.76 -37.30
C GLY A 12 -0.43 39.12 -36.05
N GLY A 13 0.87 39.38 -35.82
CA GLY A 13 1.54 39.14 -34.53
C GLY A 13 1.35 40.30 -33.52
N PRO A 14 1.96 40.25 -32.32
CA PRO A 14 1.26 40.17 -31.03
C PRO A 14 1.20 41.49 -30.26
N VAL A 15 0.22 41.62 -29.34
CA VAL A 15 0.14 42.71 -28.35
C VAL A 15 -0.36 42.17 -26.99
N PRO A 16 0.30 42.49 -25.86
CA PRO A 16 -0.07 42.04 -24.51
C PRO A 16 -1.03 43.04 -23.83
N PRO A 17 -1.79 42.66 -22.79
CA PRO A 17 -2.42 43.62 -21.90
C PRO A 17 -1.55 43.93 -20.69
N THR A 18 -1.36 45.23 -20.49
CA THR A 18 -0.81 45.96 -19.35
C THR A 18 -1.60 45.72 -18.06
N GLY A 19 -0.92 45.54 -16.92
CA GLY A 19 -1.55 45.59 -15.59
C GLY A 19 -1.76 47.03 -15.08
N PRO A 20 -2.15 47.20 -13.81
CA PRO A 20 -1.76 48.35 -13.03
C PRO A 20 -0.76 47.95 -11.93
N ASN A 21 0.34 48.71 -11.91
CA ASN A 21 1.29 48.85 -10.81
C ASN A 21 0.59 49.39 -9.56
N VAL A 22 0.85 48.80 -8.39
CA VAL A 22 0.66 49.47 -7.11
C VAL A 22 2.04 49.64 -6.48
N THR A 23 2.61 50.84 -6.65
CA THR A 23 3.76 51.30 -5.90
C THR A 23 3.31 52.12 -4.71
N ASN A 24 3.86 51.76 -3.55
CA ASN A 24 4.38 52.64 -2.50
C ASN A 24 3.38 53.53 -1.74
N THR A 25 3.30 53.36 -0.41
CA THR A 25 3.79 54.35 0.56
C THR A 25 3.65 53.75 1.96
N GLY A 26 4.78 53.58 2.65
CA GLY A 26 4.75 53.51 4.10
C GLY A 26 4.29 54.85 4.66
N ASP A 27 3.48 54.80 5.71
CA ASP A 27 3.33 55.93 6.61
C ASP A 27 3.38 55.42 8.06
N ASN A 28 4.36 55.97 8.76
CA ASN A 28 4.49 55.98 10.21
C ASN A 28 3.19 56.48 10.85
N ILE A 29 2.64 55.70 11.79
CA ILE A 29 1.75 56.25 12.80
C ILE A 29 2.43 56.06 14.16
N THR A 30 3.14 57.13 14.52
CA THR A 30 3.17 57.78 15.83
C THR A 30 2.80 56.95 17.06
N GLN A 31 3.78 56.86 17.97
CA GLN A 31 3.59 56.74 19.41
C GLN A 31 2.48 57.67 19.88
N ASN A 32 1.50 57.13 20.61
CA ASN A 32 0.67 57.94 21.48
C ASN A 32 0.57 57.27 22.86
N ASN A 33 1.26 57.89 23.82
CA ASN A 33 1.12 57.61 25.24
C ASN A 33 -0.28 58.10 25.68
N GLY A 34 -1.09 57.19 26.20
CA GLY A 34 -2.34 57.51 26.88
C GLY A 34 -2.54 56.56 28.06
N GLN A 35 -2.25 57.06 29.26
CA GLN A 35 -2.56 56.42 30.53
C GLN A 35 -4.07 56.46 30.85
N ASN A 36 -4.48 55.45 31.61
CA ASN A 36 -5.66 55.32 32.48
C ASN A 36 -6.90 54.60 31.93
N GLY A 37 -7.22 53.49 32.59
CA GLY A 37 -8.49 52.79 32.51
C GLY A 37 -8.44 51.42 33.16
N ASP A 38 -8.49 51.38 34.49
CA ASP A 38 -8.76 50.15 35.26
C ASP A 38 -10.04 49.50 34.75
N GLY A 39 -9.90 48.33 34.12
CA GLY A 39 -10.98 47.54 33.57
C GLY A 39 -10.64 46.07 33.72
N ASN A 40 -10.96 45.52 34.88
CA ASN A 40 -10.80 44.11 35.23
C ASN A 40 -11.75 43.25 34.39
N GLY A 41 -11.43 43.06 33.11
CA GLY A 41 -12.14 42.22 32.16
C GLY A 41 -11.40 40.91 31.95
N LYS A 42 -11.54 39.96 32.89
CA LYS A 42 -11.23 38.56 32.59
C LYS A 42 -12.23 38.10 31.52
N GLY A 43 -11.82 38.17 30.26
CA GLY A 43 -12.43 37.35 29.21
C GLY A 43 -12.42 35.88 29.67
N PRO A 44 -13.38 35.05 29.22
CA PRO A 44 -13.44 33.66 29.66
C PRO A 44 -12.09 33.03 29.32
N ALA A 45 -11.35 32.63 30.36
CA ALA A 45 -10.12 31.88 30.18
C ALA A 45 -10.50 30.62 29.41
N GLY A 46 -10.11 30.55 28.14
CA GLY A 46 -10.19 29.32 27.38
C GLY A 46 -9.51 28.20 28.18
N PRO A 47 -9.89 26.93 27.98
CA PRO A 47 -9.32 25.83 28.75
C PRO A 47 -7.80 25.94 28.70
N ALA A 48 -7.16 25.99 29.88
CA ALA A 48 -5.73 26.19 30.00
C ALA A 48 -5.01 24.95 29.44
N GLY A 49 -4.67 24.99 28.15
CA GLY A 49 -3.84 23.99 27.49
C GLY A 49 -2.46 23.91 28.14
N PRO A 50 -1.71 22.84 27.88
CA PRO A 50 -0.41 22.65 28.50
C PRO A 50 0.55 23.79 28.13
N HIS A 51 1.23 24.35 29.13
CA HIS A 51 2.22 25.39 28.93
C HIS A 51 3.45 24.81 28.20
N LEU A 52 3.84 25.45 27.10
CA LEU A 52 5.05 25.15 26.33
C LEU A 52 6.27 25.82 26.98
N LEU A 53 7.42 25.16 26.93
CA LEU A 53 8.70 25.78 27.32
C LEU A 53 9.25 26.63 26.18
N ASP A 54 10.24 27.49 26.46
CA ASP A 54 11.00 28.20 25.43
C ASP A 54 11.65 27.22 24.47
N LEU A 55 11.32 27.30 23.18
CA LEU A 55 11.66 26.27 22.21
C LEU A 55 13.14 26.28 21.83
N THR A 56 13.78 25.12 21.96
CA THR A 56 15.14 24.83 21.52
C THR A 56 15.15 23.56 20.67
N ILE A 57 16.28 23.30 20.00
CA ILE A 57 16.49 22.04 19.27
C ILE A 57 16.30 20.82 20.19
N ASP A 58 16.71 20.94 21.46
CA ASP A 58 16.67 19.82 22.41
C ASP A 58 15.29 19.58 23.04
N ASN A 59 14.45 20.63 23.13
CA ASN A 59 13.18 20.53 23.85
C ASN A 59 11.93 20.62 22.95
N ILE A 60 12.07 20.82 21.64
CA ILE A 60 10.91 20.87 20.73
C ILE A 60 10.12 19.56 20.73
N THR A 61 10.80 18.40 20.77
CA THR A 61 10.15 17.08 20.80
C THR A 61 9.23 16.88 22.00
N PRO A 62 9.68 17.02 23.27
CA PRO A 62 8.78 16.87 24.42
C PRO A 62 7.67 17.92 24.45
N ASN A 63 7.91 19.14 23.95
CA ASN A 63 6.88 20.18 23.81
C ASN A 63 5.78 19.77 22.80
N THR A 64 6.14 19.28 21.63
CA THR A 64 5.19 18.81 20.61
C THR A 64 4.38 17.61 21.10
N ILE A 65 5.03 16.65 21.76
CA ILE A 65 4.35 15.50 22.38
C ILE A 65 3.32 15.99 23.39
N ARG A 66 3.71 16.93 24.28
CA ARG A 66 2.83 17.48 25.31
C ARG A 66 1.55 18.10 24.73
N ILE A 67 1.67 18.91 23.68
CA ILE A 67 0.52 19.53 23.01
C ILE A 67 -0.37 18.48 22.33
N ASN A 68 0.22 17.48 21.68
CA ASN A 68 -0.53 16.44 20.98
C ASN A 68 -1.19 15.43 21.93
N SER A 69 -0.83 15.42 23.22
CA SER A 69 -1.32 14.46 24.22
C SER A 69 -2.58 14.92 24.97
N GLN A 70 -3.26 15.96 24.46
CA GLN A 70 -4.49 16.49 25.07
C GLN A 70 -5.73 15.63 24.77
N SER A 71 -5.63 14.68 23.83
CA SER A 71 -6.74 13.79 23.49
C SER A 71 -6.96 12.73 24.58
N PRO A 72 -8.21 12.42 24.97
CA PRO A 72 -8.50 11.31 25.88
C PRO A 72 -8.28 9.93 25.21
N ASN A 73 -8.06 9.89 23.89
CA ASN A 73 -7.76 8.65 23.17
C ASN A 73 -6.29 8.25 23.41
N ALA A 74 -6.07 7.33 24.34
CA ALA A 74 -4.74 6.84 24.72
C ALA A 74 -3.95 6.26 23.53
N ARG A 75 -4.62 5.57 22.60
CA ARG A 75 -3.98 4.99 21.42
C ARG A 75 -3.50 6.07 20.45
N LEU A 76 -4.34 7.06 20.16
CA LEU A 76 -3.95 8.18 19.31
C LEU A 76 -2.80 8.98 19.92
N THR A 77 -2.88 9.29 21.22
CA THR A 77 -1.82 10.00 21.95
C THR A 77 -0.50 9.25 21.87
N TYR A 78 -0.52 7.92 22.04
CA TYR A 78 0.67 7.08 21.91
C TYR A 78 1.26 7.09 20.49
N LEU A 79 0.41 6.89 19.47
CA LEU A 79 0.85 6.90 18.06
C LEU A 79 1.50 8.25 17.69
N MET A 80 0.86 9.37 18.07
CA MET A 80 1.40 10.70 17.79
C MET A 80 2.70 10.95 18.55
N ALA A 81 2.81 10.52 19.80
CA ALA A 81 4.04 10.65 20.57
C ALA A 81 5.21 9.90 19.92
N ARG A 82 4.99 8.66 19.48
CA ARG A 82 6.01 7.85 18.79
C ARG A 82 6.37 8.43 17.43
N LEU A 83 5.38 8.83 16.63
CA LEU A 83 5.61 9.44 15.31
C LEU A 83 6.48 10.69 15.42
N VAL A 84 6.12 11.62 16.31
CA VAL A 84 6.89 12.86 16.54
C VAL A 84 8.31 12.54 17.02
N THR A 85 8.46 11.58 17.93
CA THR A 85 9.77 11.13 18.42
C THR A 85 10.66 10.67 17.27
N HIS A 86 10.20 9.70 16.48
CA HIS A 86 10.99 9.13 15.39
C HIS A 86 11.26 10.13 14.27
N LEU A 87 10.31 11.00 13.93
CA LEU A 87 10.50 12.04 12.92
C LEU A 87 11.54 13.08 13.35
N HIS A 88 11.47 13.56 14.59
CA HIS A 88 12.45 14.51 15.13
C HIS A 88 13.83 13.86 15.34
N ASP A 89 13.89 12.59 15.75
CA ASP A 89 15.14 11.84 15.85
C ASP A 89 15.81 11.71 14.49
N PHE A 90 15.06 11.34 13.44
CA PHE A 90 15.57 11.28 12.07
C PHE A 90 16.17 12.61 11.61
N ALA A 91 15.46 13.72 11.84
CA ALA A 91 15.95 15.05 11.47
C ALA A 91 17.24 15.43 12.23
N ARG A 92 17.33 15.10 13.52
CA ARG A 92 18.52 15.36 14.35
C ARG A 92 19.71 14.50 13.95
N GLU A 93 19.48 13.20 13.74
CA GLU A 93 20.51 12.22 13.35
C GLU A 93 21.13 12.58 12.00
N THR A 94 20.29 12.93 11.02
CA THR A 94 20.75 13.26 9.65
C THR A 94 21.23 14.69 9.50
N ARG A 95 20.95 15.56 10.48
CA ARG A 95 21.18 17.01 10.39
C ARG A 95 20.47 17.60 9.17
N LEU A 96 19.21 17.18 8.96
CA LEU A 96 18.39 17.51 7.80
C LEU A 96 18.44 19.01 7.49
N SER A 97 18.93 19.35 6.30
CA SER A 97 19.00 20.73 5.85
C SER A 97 17.65 21.26 5.39
N THR A 98 17.50 22.59 5.30
CA THR A 98 16.29 23.21 4.75
C THR A 98 16.01 22.77 3.32
N ASP A 99 17.05 22.61 2.50
CA ASP A 99 16.91 22.22 1.09
C ASP A 99 16.45 20.76 0.96
N GLU A 100 17.03 19.84 1.74
CA GLU A 100 16.59 18.44 1.78
C GLU A 100 15.17 18.31 2.34
N TRP A 101 14.83 19.09 3.36
CA TRP A 101 13.46 19.15 3.90
C TRP A 101 12.47 19.65 2.85
N MET A 102 12.78 20.73 2.13
CA MET A 102 11.92 21.25 1.06
C MET A 102 11.76 20.22 -0.08
N ALA A 103 12.84 19.54 -0.48
CA ALA A 103 12.77 18.47 -1.48
C ALA A 103 11.85 17.32 -1.04
N ALA A 104 11.88 16.94 0.25
CA ALA A 104 10.97 15.93 0.80
C ALA A 104 9.52 16.42 0.80
N ILE A 105 9.25 17.69 1.12
CA ILE A 105 7.91 18.27 1.06
C ILE A 105 7.38 18.27 -0.38
N GLU A 106 8.18 18.71 -1.35
CA GLU A 106 7.81 18.70 -2.77
C GLU A 106 7.55 17.29 -3.28
N PHE A 107 8.36 16.31 -2.86
CA PHE A 107 8.14 14.89 -3.14
C PHE A 107 6.78 14.39 -2.64
N LEU A 108 6.45 14.67 -1.37
CA LEU A 108 5.18 14.26 -0.77
C LEU A 108 3.97 14.95 -1.42
N ILE A 109 4.12 16.23 -1.79
CA ILE A 109 3.11 16.96 -2.57
C ILE A 109 2.89 16.28 -3.92
N GLY A 110 3.97 15.93 -4.62
CA GLY A 110 3.91 15.20 -5.89
C GLY A 110 3.17 13.87 -5.77
N CYS A 111 3.42 13.10 -4.70
CA CYS A 111 2.71 11.85 -4.45
C CYS A 111 1.20 12.07 -4.30
N GLY A 112 0.81 13.14 -3.59
CA GLY A 112 -0.59 13.51 -3.46
C GLY A 112 -1.24 13.92 -4.79
N GLN A 113 -0.54 14.72 -5.60
CA GLN A 113 -1.08 15.27 -6.84
C GLN A 113 -1.30 14.23 -7.94
N ILE A 114 -0.46 13.19 -8.01
CA ILE A 114 -0.59 12.13 -9.03
C ILE A 114 -1.56 11.02 -8.60
N SER A 115 -1.95 10.98 -7.33
CA SER A 115 -2.89 9.97 -6.82
C SER A 115 -4.32 10.26 -7.29
N SER A 116 -5.08 9.21 -7.56
CA SER A 116 -6.47 9.18 -8.02
C SER A 116 -7.19 7.95 -7.44
N ASP A 117 -8.44 7.71 -7.84
CA ASP A 117 -9.22 6.54 -7.39
C ASP A 117 -8.63 5.19 -7.86
N VAL A 118 -7.81 5.21 -8.91
CA VAL A 118 -7.20 4.00 -9.52
C VAL A 118 -5.67 3.98 -9.40
N ARG A 119 -5.07 5.03 -8.84
CA ARG A 119 -3.62 5.13 -8.59
C ARG A 119 -3.37 5.76 -7.23
N ASN A 120 -2.64 5.07 -6.35
CA ASN A 120 -2.28 5.63 -5.06
C ASN A 120 -0.76 5.63 -4.85
N GLU A 121 -0.13 6.77 -5.07
CA GLU A 121 1.32 6.91 -4.98
C GLU A 121 1.81 6.86 -3.51
N PHE A 122 0.95 7.16 -2.53
CA PHE A 122 1.28 7.00 -1.11
C PHE A 122 1.31 5.53 -0.67
N ILE A 123 0.38 4.71 -1.18
CA ILE A 123 0.43 3.26 -1.00
C ILE A 123 1.71 2.72 -1.67
N LEU A 124 1.99 3.15 -2.90
CA LEU A 124 3.22 2.74 -3.60
C LEU A 124 4.49 3.15 -2.85
N LEU A 125 4.51 4.35 -2.27
CA LEU A 125 5.60 4.82 -1.41
C LEU A 125 5.77 3.92 -0.18
N SER A 126 4.66 3.56 0.47
CA SER A 126 4.65 2.62 1.60
C SER A 126 5.21 1.24 1.19
N ASP A 127 4.84 0.76 -0.01
CA ASP A 127 5.30 -0.51 -0.57
C ASP A 127 6.81 -0.51 -0.81
N VAL A 128 7.34 0.50 -1.51
CA VAL A 128 8.78 0.56 -1.84
C VAL A 128 9.67 0.90 -0.63
N LEU A 129 9.09 1.36 0.47
CA LEU A 129 9.77 1.53 1.76
C LEU A 129 9.61 0.29 2.68
N GLY A 130 8.88 -0.74 2.23
CA GLY A 130 8.64 -1.97 3.00
C GLY A 130 7.66 -1.81 4.16
N LEU A 131 7.00 -0.66 4.29
CA LEU A 131 6.08 -0.37 5.39
C LEU A 131 4.79 -1.19 5.26
N SER A 132 4.25 -1.33 4.05
CA SER A 132 3.00 -2.07 3.82
C SER A 132 3.10 -3.52 4.30
N LEU A 133 4.17 -4.21 3.90
CA LEU A 133 4.41 -5.59 4.31
C LEU A 133 4.71 -5.72 5.81
N LEU A 134 5.43 -4.75 6.39
CA LEU A 134 5.67 -4.71 7.83
C LEU A 134 4.35 -4.60 8.60
N VAL A 135 3.45 -3.71 8.19
CA VAL A 135 2.14 -3.54 8.80
C VAL A 135 1.30 -4.81 8.66
N ASP A 136 1.29 -5.44 7.49
CA ASP A 136 0.59 -6.71 7.27
C ASP A 136 1.09 -7.79 8.23
N ASN A 137 2.40 -8.02 8.31
CA ASN A 137 3.00 -9.03 9.17
C ASN A 137 2.73 -8.80 10.67
N ILE A 138 2.63 -7.53 11.11
CA ILE A 138 2.28 -7.20 12.49
C ILE A 138 0.81 -7.51 12.78
N ASN A 139 -0.10 -7.25 11.84
CA ASN A 139 -1.54 -7.38 12.07
C ASN A 139 -2.07 -8.79 11.80
N HIS A 140 -1.42 -9.52 10.92
CA HIS A 140 -1.84 -10.85 10.44
C HIS A 140 -0.75 -11.91 10.61
N PRO A 141 -0.11 -12.05 11.79
CA PRO A 141 0.94 -13.04 12.00
C PRO A 141 0.38 -14.44 11.76
N LYS A 142 1.24 -15.32 11.23
CA LYS A 142 0.86 -16.70 10.91
C LYS A 142 1.60 -17.69 11.82
N PRO A 143 0.91 -18.69 12.38
CA PRO A 143 1.57 -19.79 13.07
C PRO A 143 2.40 -20.62 12.06
N PRO A 144 3.36 -21.43 12.54
CA PRO A 144 4.12 -22.31 11.67
C PRO A 144 3.20 -23.17 10.78
N GLY A 145 3.43 -23.14 9.47
CA GLY A 145 2.64 -23.88 8.48
C GLY A 145 1.39 -23.13 7.95
N GLY A 146 1.03 -21.98 8.52
CA GLY A 146 0.02 -21.10 7.92
C GLY A 146 0.56 -20.40 6.66
N THR A 147 -0.29 -20.18 5.66
CA THR A 147 0.13 -19.44 4.46
C THR A 147 0.41 -17.99 4.82
N GLU A 148 1.59 -17.52 4.43
CA GLU A 148 2.04 -16.17 4.72
C GLU A 148 1.32 -15.10 3.89
N GLY A 149 1.11 -13.94 4.50
CA GLY A 149 0.60 -12.77 3.79
C GLY A 149 1.65 -12.13 2.87
N SER A 150 1.19 -11.43 1.85
CA SER A 150 1.97 -10.55 0.98
C SER A 150 1.20 -9.24 0.75
N VAL A 151 1.82 -8.27 0.09
CA VAL A 151 1.21 -6.96 -0.20
C VAL A 151 -0.03 -7.12 -1.09
N LEU A 152 -1.11 -6.40 -0.76
CA LEU A 152 -2.31 -6.31 -1.60
C LEU A 152 -1.99 -5.69 -2.97
N GLY A 153 -1.11 -4.71 -2.98
CA GLY A 153 -0.86 -3.86 -4.15
C GLY A 153 -2.06 -2.94 -4.46
N PRO A 154 -1.91 -2.05 -5.45
CA PRO A 154 -2.90 -1.01 -5.73
C PRO A 154 -4.00 -1.46 -6.72
N PHE A 155 -4.00 -2.71 -7.20
CA PHE A 155 -4.78 -3.13 -8.38
C PHE A 155 -5.96 -4.09 -8.08
N HIS A 156 -6.23 -4.36 -6.80
CA HIS A 156 -7.46 -5.07 -6.40
C HIS A 156 -8.69 -4.18 -6.65
N THR A 157 -9.80 -4.76 -7.09
CA THR A 157 -11.07 -4.07 -7.33
C THR A 157 -12.24 -4.90 -6.83
N HIS A 158 -13.37 -4.24 -6.56
CA HIS A 158 -14.60 -4.88 -6.08
C HIS A 158 -15.56 -5.31 -7.21
N ASP A 159 -15.22 -5.04 -8.47
CA ASP A 159 -16.06 -5.34 -9.63
C ASP A 159 -15.71 -6.69 -10.31
N ALA A 160 -14.78 -7.46 -9.73
CA ALA A 160 -14.43 -8.79 -10.23
C ALA A 160 -15.67 -9.73 -10.22
N PRO A 161 -15.94 -10.46 -11.32
CA PRO A 161 -17.10 -11.32 -11.41
C PRO A 161 -16.92 -12.59 -10.57
N THR A 162 -18.00 -13.08 -9.95
CA THR A 162 -18.00 -14.43 -9.37
C THR A 162 -18.11 -15.47 -10.48
N LEU A 163 -17.14 -16.38 -10.56
CA LEU A 163 -17.09 -17.43 -11.58
C LEU A 163 -17.20 -18.83 -10.96
N PRO A 164 -17.81 -19.80 -11.65
CA PRO A 164 -17.79 -21.19 -11.23
C PRO A 164 -16.38 -21.78 -11.40
N HIS A 165 -16.12 -22.89 -10.71
CA HIS A 165 -14.85 -23.60 -10.84
C HIS A 165 -14.57 -24.04 -12.28
N GLY A 166 -13.32 -23.85 -12.72
CA GLY A 166 -12.85 -24.20 -14.05
C GLY A 166 -13.15 -23.16 -15.13
N ALA A 167 -13.84 -22.07 -14.80
CA ALA A 167 -14.01 -20.95 -15.72
C ALA A 167 -12.67 -20.29 -16.08
N SER A 168 -12.64 -19.65 -17.25
CA SER A 168 -11.55 -18.75 -17.63
C SER A 168 -11.77 -17.40 -17.00
N MET A 169 -10.75 -16.88 -16.31
CA MET A 169 -10.74 -15.50 -15.81
C MET A 169 -9.98 -14.54 -16.75
N THR A 170 -9.38 -15.06 -17.82
CA THR A 170 -8.64 -14.26 -18.81
C THR A 170 -9.44 -14.04 -20.08
N SER A 171 -9.26 -12.85 -20.68
CA SER A 171 -9.71 -12.51 -22.03
C SER A 171 -8.56 -12.24 -23.01
N ASP A 172 -7.31 -12.24 -22.54
CA ASP A 172 -6.10 -12.00 -23.33
C ASP A 172 -5.64 -13.26 -24.11
N PRO A 173 -5.76 -13.27 -25.46
CA PRO A 173 -5.37 -14.42 -26.27
C PRO A 173 -3.84 -14.55 -26.48
N ALA A 174 -3.05 -13.54 -26.11
CA ALA A 174 -1.59 -13.55 -26.28
C ALA A 174 -0.86 -14.19 -25.09
N GLY A 175 -1.53 -14.38 -23.96
CA GLY A 175 -0.95 -15.01 -22.78
C GLY A 175 -0.78 -16.52 -22.91
N GLU A 176 0.24 -17.06 -22.21
CA GLU A 176 0.43 -18.50 -22.10
C GLU A 176 -0.62 -19.09 -21.14
N PRO A 177 -1.48 -20.04 -21.57
CA PRO A 177 -2.52 -20.58 -20.70
C PRO A 177 -1.99 -21.33 -19.48
N MET A 178 -2.67 -21.15 -18.34
CA MET A 178 -2.40 -21.84 -17.09
C MET A 178 -3.69 -22.40 -16.47
N LEU A 179 -3.63 -23.64 -16.00
CA LEU A 179 -4.62 -24.22 -15.09
C LEU A 179 -4.09 -24.09 -13.67
N ALA A 180 -4.84 -23.44 -12.79
CA ALA A 180 -4.56 -23.41 -11.36
C ALA A 180 -5.53 -24.33 -10.61
N ILE A 181 -5.00 -25.26 -9.82
CA ILE A 181 -5.76 -26.17 -8.97
C ILE A 181 -5.30 -25.96 -7.53
N CYS A 182 -6.18 -25.37 -6.72
CA CYS A 182 -5.83 -24.96 -5.36
C CYS A 182 -6.76 -25.59 -4.33
N THR A 183 -6.27 -25.72 -3.10
CA THR A 183 -7.11 -26.09 -1.95
C THR A 183 -6.94 -25.12 -0.79
N VAL A 184 -7.97 -25.02 0.05
CA VAL A 184 -7.98 -24.22 1.26
C VAL A 184 -8.20 -25.16 2.45
N ARG A 185 -7.25 -25.11 3.38
CA ARG A 185 -7.22 -25.95 4.58
C ARG A 185 -7.02 -25.10 5.81
N ASP A 186 -7.30 -25.68 6.97
CA ASP A 186 -6.94 -25.11 8.26
C ASP A 186 -5.58 -25.63 8.75
N THR A 187 -5.13 -25.10 9.88
CA THR A 187 -3.87 -25.49 10.55
C THR A 187 -3.81 -26.96 10.98
N HIS A 188 -4.92 -27.68 10.92
CA HIS A 188 -5.03 -29.12 11.18
C HIS A 188 -5.17 -29.96 9.90
N GLY A 189 -5.06 -29.33 8.72
CA GLY A 189 -5.17 -29.98 7.41
C GLY A 189 -6.60 -30.28 6.96
N ARG A 190 -7.62 -29.85 7.73
CA ARG A 190 -9.03 -30.07 7.38
C ARG A 190 -9.45 -29.09 6.27
N PRO A 191 -10.26 -29.52 5.30
CA PRO A 191 -10.74 -28.63 4.25
C PRO A 191 -11.61 -27.50 4.82
N VAL A 192 -11.51 -26.31 4.24
CA VAL A 192 -12.32 -25.15 4.62
C VAL A 192 -13.25 -24.79 3.47
N PRO A 193 -14.53 -25.20 3.52
CA PRO A 193 -15.49 -24.94 2.45
C PRO A 193 -16.07 -23.53 2.53
N GLY A 194 -16.61 -22.99 1.43
CA GLY A 194 -17.31 -21.71 1.43
C GLY A 194 -16.41 -20.49 1.69
N VAL A 195 -15.11 -20.58 1.39
CA VAL A 195 -14.18 -19.45 1.44
C VAL A 195 -14.28 -18.69 0.13
N THR A 196 -14.57 -17.39 0.20
CA THR A 196 -14.47 -16.50 -0.96
C THR A 196 -13.00 -16.25 -1.30
N VAL A 197 -12.63 -16.41 -2.56
CA VAL A 197 -11.27 -16.23 -3.06
C VAL A 197 -11.29 -15.25 -4.23
N ASP A 198 -10.87 -14.02 -3.96
CA ASP A 198 -10.57 -13.03 -5.00
C ASP A 198 -9.21 -13.36 -5.62
N ILE A 199 -9.14 -13.38 -6.94
CA ILE A 199 -7.95 -13.75 -7.71
C ILE A 199 -7.75 -12.67 -8.77
N TRP A 200 -6.51 -12.17 -8.91
CA TRP A 200 -6.16 -11.23 -9.96
C TRP A 200 -4.70 -11.34 -10.37
N GLU A 201 -4.44 -11.08 -11.66
CA GLU A 201 -3.10 -11.10 -12.26
C GLU A 201 -2.99 -10.04 -13.37
N THR A 202 -1.79 -9.85 -13.90
CA THR A 202 -1.59 -9.05 -15.11
C THR A 202 -1.94 -9.85 -16.36
N ASP A 203 -2.25 -9.15 -17.44
CA ASP A 203 -2.23 -9.71 -18.78
C ASP A 203 -0.80 -10.10 -19.24
N SER A 204 -0.68 -10.64 -20.45
CA SER A 204 0.60 -11.05 -21.04
C SER A 204 1.59 -9.90 -21.29
N SER A 205 1.11 -8.65 -21.28
CA SER A 205 1.92 -7.45 -21.41
C SER A 205 2.45 -6.92 -20.07
N GLY A 206 2.03 -7.52 -18.94
CA GLY A 206 2.40 -7.08 -17.61
C GLY A 206 1.56 -5.92 -17.09
N HIS A 207 0.33 -5.75 -17.58
CA HIS A 207 -0.60 -4.72 -17.08
C HIS A 207 -1.84 -5.35 -16.45
N TYR A 208 -2.32 -4.77 -15.36
CA TYR A 208 -3.67 -5.06 -14.88
C TYR A 208 -4.69 -4.31 -15.75
N ASP A 209 -5.88 -4.88 -15.91
CA ASP A 209 -7.01 -4.27 -16.64
C ASP A 209 -7.28 -2.79 -16.26
N VAL A 210 -7.17 -2.44 -14.97
CA VAL A 210 -7.36 -1.06 -14.46
C VAL A 210 -6.32 -0.05 -14.94
N GLN A 211 -5.21 -0.52 -15.51
CA GLN A 211 -4.18 0.33 -16.10
C GLN A 211 -4.45 0.67 -17.57
N HIS A 212 -5.36 -0.08 -18.22
CA HIS A 212 -5.74 0.18 -19.61
C HIS A 212 -6.76 1.31 -19.69
N ALA A 213 -6.45 2.33 -20.49
CA ALA A 213 -7.32 3.50 -20.66
C ALA A 213 -8.66 3.17 -21.34
N ASP A 214 -8.70 2.09 -22.08
CA ASP A 214 -9.83 1.54 -22.82
C ASP A 214 -10.50 0.35 -22.10
N ARG A 215 -10.28 0.19 -20.80
CA ARG A 215 -10.93 -0.85 -19.98
C ARG A 215 -12.46 -0.84 -20.16
N GLU A 216 -12.99 -1.90 -20.76
CA GLU A 216 -14.45 -2.10 -20.93
C GLU A 216 -15.10 -2.80 -19.73
N GLY A 217 -14.30 -3.49 -18.90
CA GLY A 217 -14.78 -4.24 -17.75
C GLY A 217 -13.65 -4.99 -17.03
N PRO A 218 -13.99 -5.78 -15.99
CA PRO A 218 -13.01 -6.60 -15.29
C PRO A 218 -12.42 -7.69 -16.20
N SER A 219 -11.10 -7.79 -16.22
CA SER A 219 -10.37 -8.85 -16.92
C SER A 219 -9.17 -9.32 -16.09
N GLU A 220 -8.77 -10.60 -16.28
CA GLU A 220 -7.68 -11.25 -15.53
C GLU A 220 -7.94 -11.25 -14.01
N ARG A 221 -9.22 -11.22 -13.64
CA ARG A 221 -9.68 -11.23 -12.25
C ARG A 221 -11.00 -11.98 -12.11
N CYS A 222 -11.17 -12.65 -10.99
CA CYS A 222 -12.44 -13.28 -10.63
C CYS A 222 -12.57 -13.47 -9.12
N VAL A 223 -13.78 -13.83 -8.70
CA VAL A 223 -14.05 -14.33 -7.36
C VAL A 223 -14.55 -15.77 -7.47
N MET A 224 -14.01 -16.67 -6.66
CA MET A 224 -14.47 -18.06 -6.54
C MET A 224 -14.84 -18.39 -5.11
N VAL A 225 -15.52 -19.51 -4.89
CA VAL A 225 -15.87 -20.01 -3.56
C VAL A 225 -15.37 -21.44 -3.41
N SER A 226 -14.64 -21.78 -2.36
CA SER A 226 -14.13 -23.14 -2.15
C SER A 226 -15.27 -24.18 -1.97
N ASP A 227 -15.11 -25.37 -2.54
CA ASP A 227 -16.09 -26.48 -2.39
C ASP A 227 -16.00 -27.18 -1.01
N ASP A 228 -16.80 -28.23 -0.82
CA ASP A 228 -16.87 -29.04 0.41
C ASP A 228 -15.52 -29.68 0.79
N GLU A 229 -14.64 -29.90 -0.18
CA GLU A 229 -13.27 -30.37 0.02
C GLU A 229 -12.23 -29.23 0.07
N GLY A 230 -12.69 -27.98 0.14
CA GLY A 230 -11.86 -26.78 0.18
C GLY A 230 -11.22 -26.42 -1.16
N ARG A 231 -11.62 -27.04 -2.26
CA ARG A 231 -10.97 -26.85 -3.57
C ARG A 231 -11.56 -25.68 -4.32
N PHE A 232 -10.72 -25.06 -5.16
CA PHE A 232 -11.12 -24.15 -6.22
C PHE A 232 -10.11 -24.26 -7.36
N TRP A 233 -10.55 -24.06 -8.60
CA TRP A 233 -9.65 -24.10 -9.75
C TRP A 233 -10.15 -23.16 -10.84
N PHE A 234 -9.22 -22.63 -11.63
CA PHE A 234 -9.49 -21.63 -12.67
C PHE A 234 -8.51 -21.76 -13.82
N ARG A 235 -8.89 -21.20 -14.97
CA ARG A 235 -8.00 -21.02 -16.12
C ARG A 235 -7.59 -19.55 -16.16
N GLY A 236 -6.29 -19.31 -16.04
CA GLY A 236 -5.68 -17.99 -16.10
C GLY A 236 -4.49 -18.01 -17.05
N LEU A 237 -3.58 -17.07 -16.86
CA LEU A 237 -2.34 -16.96 -17.61
C LEU A 237 -1.17 -17.37 -16.74
N LYS A 238 -0.09 -17.85 -17.37
CA LYS A 238 1.20 -17.90 -16.69
C LYS A 238 1.63 -16.45 -16.42
N PRO A 239 1.87 -16.07 -15.15
CA PRO A 239 2.22 -14.69 -14.83
C PRO A 239 3.52 -14.25 -15.48
N VAL A 240 3.63 -12.95 -15.73
CA VAL A 240 4.84 -12.30 -16.22
C VAL A 240 5.33 -11.27 -15.21
N SER A 241 6.63 -11.04 -15.20
CA SER A 241 7.22 -9.92 -14.47
C SER A 241 6.75 -8.60 -15.04
N TYR A 242 6.52 -7.61 -14.18
CA TYR A 242 6.08 -6.28 -14.60
C TYR A 242 6.67 -5.18 -13.72
N PRO A 243 6.83 -3.95 -14.24
CA PRO A 243 7.25 -2.82 -13.44
C PRO A 243 6.06 -2.22 -12.68
N ILE A 244 6.27 -1.82 -11.42
CA ILE A 244 5.34 -0.91 -10.74
C ILE A 244 5.27 0.44 -11.47
N PRO A 245 4.19 1.23 -11.31
CA PRO A 245 4.14 2.59 -11.85
C PRO A 245 5.39 3.39 -11.46
N HIS A 246 6.09 3.93 -12.45
CA HIS A 246 7.42 4.54 -12.26
C HIS A 246 7.58 5.88 -12.99
N ASP A 247 6.47 6.45 -13.45
CA ASP A 247 6.34 7.78 -14.05
C ASP A 247 6.07 8.88 -13.00
N GLY A 248 5.84 8.49 -11.74
CA GLY A 248 5.60 9.39 -10.62
C GLY A 248 6.81 9.61 -9.71
N PRO A 249 6.63 10.36 -8.60
CA PRO A 249 7.67 10.62 -7.63
C PRO A 249 8.35 9.35 -7.11
N VAL A 250 7.60 8.27 -6.84
CA VAL A 250 8.19 7.01 -6.36
C VAL A 250 9.15 6.43 -7.40
N GLY A 251 8.79 6.47 -8.68
CA GLY A 251 9.68 6.10 -9.77
C GLY A 251 10.97 6.93 -9.79
N GLY A 252 10.85 8.26 -9.61
CA GLY A 252 11.99 9.16 -9.48
C GLY A 252 12.89 8.83 -8.28
N LEU A 253 12.30 8.51 -7.13
CA LEU A 253 13.04 8.08 -5.93
C LEU A 253 13.79 6.77 -6.19
N LEU A 254 13.16 5.78 -6.81
CA LEU A 254 13.84 4.52 -7.14
C LEU A 254 15.03 4.75 -8.07
N GLN A 255 14.90 5.64 -9.07
CA GLN A 255 16.02 6.01 -9.94
C GLN A 255 17.18 6.64 -9.17
N LEU A 256 16.91 7.58 -8.26
CA LEU A 256 17.92 8.19 -7.40
C LEU A 256 18.62 7.16 -6.49
N LEU A 257 17.87 6.18 -6.00
CA LEU A 257 18.37 5.06 -5.20
C LEU A 257 19.03 3.95 -6.03
N LYS A 258 19.04 4.07 -7.37
CA LYS A 258 19.52 3.04 -8.31
C LYS A 258 18.83 1.69 -8.12
N ARG A 259 17.54 1.71 -7.78
CA ARG A 259 16.67 0.54 -7.66
C ARG A 259 15.86 0.35 -8.94
N HIS A 260 15.61 -0.90 -9.32
CA HIS A 260 14.68 -1.20 -10.40
C HIS A 260 13.23 -1.15 -9.90
N CYS A 261 12.26 -1.02 -10.82
CA CYS A 261 10.83 -0.97 -10.53
C CYS A 261 10.11 -2.33 -10.74
N TRP A 262 10.83 -3.37 -11.14
CA TRP A 262 10.23 -4.68 -11.45
C TRP A 262 9.78 -5.46 -10.21
N ARG A 263 8.62 -6.10 -10.36
CA ARG A 263 8.12 -7.17 -9.52
C ARG A 263 8.25 -8.50 -10.26
N PRO A 264 8.60 -9.60 -9.57
CA PRO A 264 8.62 -10.93 -10.17
C PRO A 264 7.24 -11.38 -10.61
N ALA A 265 7.16 -12.32 -11.56
CA ALA A 265 5.90 -12.91 -12.00
C ALA A 265 5.08 -13.51 -10.84
N HIS A 266 3.81 -13.12 -10.69
CA HIS A 266 2.93 -13.65 -9.63
C HIS A 266 1.43 -13.57 -9.92
N VAL A 267 0.66 -14.40 -9.23
CA VAL A 267 -0.81 -14.30 -9.11
C VAL A 267 -1.17 -13.87 -7.70
N HIS A 268 -2.10 -12.94 -7.56
CA HIS A 268 -2.61 -12.52 -6.26
C HIS A 268 -3.85 -13.33 -5.83
N PHE A 269 -3.99 -13.44 -4.51
CA PHE A 269 -5.13 -14.07 -3.86
C PHE A 269 -5.56 -13.25 -2.65
N MET A 270 -6.86 -13.07 -2.45
CA MET A 270 -7.44 -12.60 -1.20
C MET A 270 -8.55 -13.54 -0.75
N PHE A 271 -8.40 -14.10 0.44
CA PHE A 271 -9.32 -15.07 1.04
C PHE A 271 -10.18 -14.39 2.10
N GLY A 272 -11.49 -14.62 2.04
CA GLY A 272 -12.46 -14.09 2.99
C GLY A 272 -13.47 -15.16 3.43
N LYS A 273 -13.61 -15.32 4.75
CA LYS A 273 -14.67 -16.12 5.36
C LYS A 273 -14.93 -15.64 6.80
N GLU A 274 -16.19 -15.56 7.21
CA GLU A 274 -16.55 -15.17 8.57
C GLU A 274 -15.92 -16.12 9.60
N GLY A 275 -15.31 -15.55 10.65
CA GLY A 275 -14.57 -16.29 11.69
C GLY A 275 -13.13 -16.69 11.30
N TRP A 276 -12.69 -16.39 10.08
CA TRP A 276 -11.33 -16.62 9.60
C TRP A 276 -10.58 -15.30 9.45
N ASP A 277 -9.27 -15.34 9.67
CA ASP A 277 -8.41 -14.20 9.38
C ASP A 277 -8.38 -13.98 7.87
N ARG A 278 -8.56 -12.73 7.45
CA ARG A 278 -8.46 -12.38 6.03
C ARG A 278 -7.00 -12.61 5.60
N LEU A 279 -6.79 -13.40 4.56
CA LEU A 279 -5.45 -13.61 3.99
C LEU A 279 -5.36 -12.87 2.67
N ILE A 280 -4.41 -11.94 2.57
CA ILE A 280 -3.97 -11.35 1.31
C ILE A 280 -2.60 -11.93 1.01
N THR A 281 -2.42 -12.53 -0.16
CA THR A 281 -1.15 -13.18 -0.51
C THR A 281 -0.93 -13.18 -2.02
N ALA A 282 0.23 -13.66 -2.44
CA ALA A 282 0.57 -13.87 -3.83
C ALA A 282 1.47 -15.11 -3.96
N LEU A 283 1.39 -15.79 -5.10
CA LEU A 283 2.30 -16.88 -5.44
C LEU A 283 3.26 -16.41 -6.53
N TYR A 284 4.56 -16.50 -6.26
CA TYR A 284 5.63 -16.01 -7.13
C TYR A 284 6.29 -17.16 -7.88
N LEU A 285 6.66 -16.95 -9.14
CA LEU A 285 7.30 -18.01 -9.92
C LEU A 285 8.78 -18.18 -9.55
N ARG A 286 9.18 -19.42 -9.30
CA ARG A 286 10.57 -19.78 -9.05
C ARG A 286 11.45 -19.49 -10.27
N GLY A 287 12.62 -18.91 -10.02
CA GLY A 287 13.61 -18.61 -11.05
C GLY A 287 13.31 -17.35 -11.84
N ASP A 288 12.28 -16.58 -11.46
CA ASP A 288 12.03 -15.27 -12.02
C ASP A 288 13.24 -14.33 -11.75
N PRO A 289 13.68 -13.51 -12.74
CA PRO A 289 14.84 -12.63 -12.57
C PRO A 289 14.75 -11.65 -11.40
N TYR A 290 13.54 -11.33 -10.92
CA TYR A 290 13.28 -10.39 -9.83
C TYR A 290 12.81 -11.07 -8.54
N GLU A 291 12.84 -12.41 -8.46
CA GLU A 291 12.42 -13.18 -7.27
C GLU A 291 13.13 -12.70 -5.99
N THR A 292 14.43 -12.38 -6.10
CA THR A 292 15.26 -11.98 -4.95
C THR A 292 15.40 -10.46 -4.79
N SER A 293 14.71 -9.68 -5.63
CA SER A 293 14.87 -8.23 -5.67
C SER A 293 13.57 -7.45 -5.90
N ASP A 294 12.41 -8.05 -5.61
CA ASP A 294 11.09 -7.43 -5.76
C ASP A 294 11.07 -5.98 -5.23
N ALA A 295 10.63 -5.05 -6.09
CA ALA A 295 10.62 -3.62 -5.80
C ALA A 295 9.80 -3.25 -4.54
N VAL A 296 8.84 -4.09 -4.15
CA VAL A 296 7.96 -3.89 -3.00
C VAL A 296 8.16 -4.90 -1.87
N PHE A 297 9.23 -5.69 -1.95
CA PHE A 297 9.63 -6.67 -0.92
C PHE A 297 8.58 -7.77 -0.62
N GLY A 298 7.65 -8.06 -1.53
CA GLY A 298 6.54 -8.98 -1.28
C GLY A 298 6.91 -10.47 -1.27
N VAL A 299 8.07 -10.84 -1.81
CA VAL A 299 8.47 -12.25 -1.95
C VAL A 299 8.87 -12.85 -0.61
N LYS A 300 8.27 -14.01 -0.31
CA LYS A 300 8.65 -14.89 0.79
C LYS A 300 8.91 -16.28 0.23
N GLN A 301 9.89 -16.99 0.77
CA GLN A 301 10.31 -18.30 0.26
C GLN A 301 9.17 -19.34 0.25
N SER A 302 8.26 -19.28 1.22
CA SER A 302 7.07 -20.13 1.30
C SER A 302 6.04 -19.87 0.18
N LEU A 303 6.11 -18.70 -0.45
CA LEU A 303 5.22 -18.25 -1.51
C LEU A 303 5.82 -18.40 -2.92
N VAL A 304 7.08 -18.86 -3.01
CA VAL A 304 7.72 -19.15 -4.31
C VAL A 304 7.35 -20.56 -4.74
N VAL A 305 6.72 -20.67 -5.91
CA VAL A 305 6.16 -21.90 -6.48
C VAL A 305 6.76 -22.24 -7.83
N ASP A 306 6.75 -23.53 -8.15
CA ASP A 306 7.08 -24.04 -9.47
C ASP A 306 5.80 -24.26 -10.29
N LEU A 307 5.89 -24.13 -11.61
CA LEU A 307 4.82 -24.51 -12.52
C LEU A 307 5.14 -25.87 -13.15
N ASP A 308 4.18 -26.77 -13.04
CA ASP A 308 4.19 -28.05 -13.73
C ASP A 308 3.61 -27.91 -15.15
N LYS A 309 3.57 -29.04 -15.85
CA LYS A 309 2.82 -29.20 -17.10
C LYS A 309 1.64 -30.15 -16.89
N VAL A 310 0.49 -29.78 -17.43
CA VAL A 310 -0.71 -30.63 -17.43
C VAL A 310 -0.42 -31.92 -18.20
N ASP A 311 -0.63 -33.07 -17.54
CA ASP A 311 -0.58 -34.39 -18.17
C ASP A 311 -1.94 -34.75 -18.83
N LYS A 312 -1.96 -35.84 -19.60
CA LYS A 312 -3.17 -36.31 -20.28
C LYS A 312 -4.38 -36.51 -19.35
N ALA A 313 -4.17 -37.11 -18.17
CA ALA A 313 -5.27 -37.40 -17.24
C ALA A 313 -5.86 -36.10 -16.65
N THR A 314 -5.01 -35.13 -16.34
CA THR A 314 -5.41 -33.81 -15.85
C THR A 314 -6.09 -32.99 -16.95
N ALA A 315 -5.58 -33.05 -18.18
CA ALA A 315 -6.19 -32.44 -19.36
C ALA A 315 -7.63 -32.93 -19.58
N GLU A 316 -7.83 -34.25 -19.58
CA GLU A 316 -9.14 -34.87 -19.71
C GLU A 316 -10.07 -34.49 -18.55
N LYS A 317 -9.56 -34.47 -17.31
CA LYS A 317 -10.35 -34.14 -16.11
C LYS A 317 -10.83 -32.69 -16.07
N TYR A 318 -9.98 -31.73 -16.42
CA TYR A 318 -10.28 -30.30 -16.29
C TYR A 318 -10.62 -29.61 -17.63
N GLY A 319 -10.62 -30.37 -18.73
CA GLY A 319 -10.99 -29.90 -20.06
C GLY A 319 -10.04 -28.83 -20.60
N VAL A 320 -8.74 -29.02 -20.40
CA VAL A 320 -7.66 -28.14 -20.90
C VAL A 320 -6.71 -28.96 -21.80
N GLU A 321 -5.81 -28.31 -22.52
CA GLU A 321 -4.86 -29.00 -23.39
C GLU A 321 -3.71 -29.63 -22.57
N GLU A 322 -3.23 -30.81 -23.00
CA GLU A 322 -2.00 -31.40 -22.46
C GLU A 322 -0.82 -30.46 -22.73
N GLY A 323 0.05 -30.26 -21.73
CA GLY A 323 1.16 -29.29 -21.81
C GLY A 323 0.79 -27.83 -21.46
N THR A 324 -0.47 -27.55 -21.10
CA THR A 324 -0.84 -26.30 -20.41
C THR A 324 -0.01 -26.13 -19.14
N TRP A 325 0.33 -24.91 -18.74
CA TRP A 325 0.99 -24.67 -17.45
C TRP A 325 0.09 -25.06 -16.29
N LEU A 326 0.66 -25.63 -15.24
CA LEU A 326 -0.10 -26.14 -14.10
C LEU A 326 0.43 -25.55 -12.79
N LEU A 327 -0.41 -24.75 -12.13
CA LEU A 327 -0.19 -24.29 -10.77
C LEU A 327 -0.97 -25.18 -9.81
N LYS A 328 -0.28 -25.76 -8.82
CA LYS A 328 -0.90 -26.49 -7.71
C LYS A 328 -0.48 -25.86 -6.40
N HIS A 329 -1.44 -25.53 -5.54
CA HIS A 329 -1.11 -24.94 -4.25
C HIS A 329 -2.15 -25.26 -3.16
N ASP A 330 -1.66 -25.50 -1.95
CA ASP A 330 -2.49 -25.67 -0.76
C ASP A 330 -2.34 -24.45 0.15
N PHE A 331 -3.42 -23.67 0.27
CA PHE A 331 -3.50 -22.54 1.18
C PHE A 331 -3.94 -23.01 2.56
N VAL A 332 -3.25 -22.55 3.60
CA VAL A 332 -3.55 -22.83 5.00
C VAL A 332 -4.00 -21.54 5.68
N LEU A 333 -5.28 -21.46 6.00
CA LEU A 333 -5.88 -20.32 6.71
C LEU A 333 -5.88 -20.54 8.23
N THR A 334 -5.88 -19.43 8.94
CA THR A 334 -6.05 -19.37 10.39
C THR A 334 -7.40 -18.76 10.74
N THR A 335 -7.96 -19.17 11.87
CA THR A 335 -9.12 -18.50 12.42
C THR A 335 -8.75 -17.10 12.91
N GLN A 336 -9.73 -16.19 12.96
CA GLN A 336 -9.52 -14.85 13.50
C GLN A 336 -8.98 -14.90 14.94
N ALA A 337 -9.53 -15.81 15.76
CA ALA A 337 -9.11 -15.98 17.16
C ALA A 337 -7.66 -16.47 17.31
N GLU A 338 -7.20 -17.38 16.45
CA GLU A 338 -5.80 -17.84 16.44
C GLU A 338 -4.85 -16.69 16.08
N THR A 339 -5.18 -15.91 15.05
CA THR A 339 -4.37 -14.76 14.63
C THR A 339 -4.34 -13.68 15.71
N GLU A 340 -5.48 -13.33 16.30
CA GLU A 340 -5.55 -12.31 17.36
C GLU A 340 -4.72 -12.69 18.59
N LYS A 341 -4.83 -13.95 19.02
CA LYS A 341 -4.03 -14.47 20.13
C LYS A 341 -2.53 -14.38 19.82
N LEU A 342 -2.11 -14.83 18.64
CA LEU A 342 -0.70 -14.79 18.24
C LEU A 342 -0.19 -13.34 18.14
N ARG A 343 -1.02 -12.43 17.60
CA ARG A 343 -0.71 -11.00 17.52
C ARG A 343 -0.47 -10.40 18.90
N ASP A 344 -1.33 -10.70 19.88
CA ASP A 344 -1.19 -10.19 21.24
C ASP A 344 0.07 -10.72 21.94
N GLU A 345 0.39 -12.01 21.75
CA GLU A 345 1.61 -12.63 22.28
C GLU A 345 2.87 -11.97 21.70
N LEU A 346 2.92 -11.80 20.37
CA LEU A 346 4.03 -11.16 19.67
C LEU A 346 4.15 -9.68 20.00
N ALA A 347 3.04 -8.96 20.10
CA ALA A 347 3.02 -7.57 20.51
C ALA A 347 3.60 -7.42 21.91
N THR A 348 3.12 -8.19 22.89
CA THR A 348 3.61 -8.14 24.28
C THR A 348 5.12 -8.39 24.35
N GLU A 349 5.63 -9.38 23.62
CA GLU A 349 7.06 -9.67 23.56
C GLU A 349 7.86 -8.54 22.90
N ALA A 350 7.35 -7.94 21.82
CA ALA A 350 7.99 -6.81 21.16
C ALA A 350 8.06 -5.57 22.08
N LEU A 351 6.99 -5.26 22.81
CA LEU A 351 6.96 -4.12 23.74
C LEU A 351 7.95 -4.32 24.89
N ARG A 352 8.04 -5.55 25.42
CA ARG A 352 9.02 -5.93 26.44
C ARG A 352 10.45 -5.69 25.97
N LYS A 353 10.78 -6.08 24.74
CA LYS A 353 12.12 -5.84 24.14
C LYS A 353 12.45 -4.36 23.97
N LEU A 354 11.44 -3.53 23.75
CA LEU A 354 11.61 -2.07 23.65
C LEU A 354 11.72 -1.38 25.02
N GLY A 355 11.54 -2.10 26.13
CA GLY A 355 11.57 -1.53 27.48
C GLY A 355 10.44 -0.52 27.74
N LEU A 356 9.34 -0.62 26.99
CA LEU A 356 8.20 0.28 27.13
C LEU A 356 7.16 -0.31 28.09
N ASN A 357 6.73 0.48 29.08
CA ASN A 357 5.62 0.12 29.97
C ASN A 357 4.29 0.38 29.24
N LEU A 358 3.78 -0.65 28.57
CA LEU A 358 2.57 -0.59 27.76
C LEU A 358 1.67 -1.79 28.07
N LYS A 359 0.36 -1.58 27.99
CA LYS A 359 -0.66 -2.63 28.05
C LYS A 359 -1.39 -2.73 26.71
N LEU A 360 -2.00 -3.89 26.45
CA LEU A 360 -2.89 -4.06 25.30
C LEU A 360 -4.33 -3.70 25.69
N VAL A 361 -4.96 -2.84 24.90
CA VAL A 361 -6.39 -2.54 24.95
C VAL A 361 -6.93 -2.75 23.54
N ASP A 362 -7.91 -3.64 23.40
CA ASP A 362 -8.45 -4.06 22.09
C ASP A 362 -7.36 -4.46 21.09
N HIS A 363 -6.43 -5.32 21.51
CA HIS A 363 -5.27 -5.79 20.73
C HIS A 363 -4.25 -4.72 20.33
N LEU A 364 -4.37 -3.49 20.84
CA LEU A 364 -3.49 -2.38 20.50
C LEU A 364 -2.69 -1.90 21.71
N PRO A 365 -1.38 -1.63 21.54
CA PRO A 365 -0.57 -1.12 22.64
C PRO A 365 -0.94 0.31 23.00
N VAL A 366 -1.10 0.54 24.30
CA VAL A 366 -1.32 1.86 24.92
C VAL A 366 -0.38 2.02 26.14
N PRO A 367 0.03 3.25 26.49
CA PRO A 367 0.80 3.54 27.68
C PRO A 367 0.17 2.95 28.93
N ASP A 368 0.98 2.23 29.71
CA ASP A 368 0.59 1.83 31.05
C ASP A 368 1.02 2.95 32.00
N LEU A 369 0.05 3.73 32.46
CA LEU A 369 0.24 4.94 33.26
C LEU A 369 0.10 4.66 34.77
N ASP A 370 -0.09 3.39 35.15
CA ASP A 370 -0.34 2.92 36.52
C ASP A 370 0.93 2.46 37.25
#